data_AF-A0A2S8WD78-F1
#
_entry.id   AF-A0A2S8WD78-F1
#
_cell.length_a   1.000
_cell.length_b   1.000
_cell.length_c   1.000
_cell.angle_alpha   90.00
_cell.angle_beta   90.00
_cell.angle_gamma   90.00
#
_symmetry.space_group_name_H-M   'P 1'
#
loop_
_entity.id
_entity.type
_entity.pdbx_description
1 polymer ?
#
loop_
_entity_poly.entity_id
_entity_poly.type
_entity_poly.pdbx_seq_one_letter_code
_entity_poly.pdbx_strand_id
1 'polypeptide(L)'
;MGLAEAAKACGVSVSTIRRRKDILLSAGARITSTGWQIPIPALVSSGLMGGTTPPPDVSVTPATVSPVGIPDDMVIQELESLRARLVDAERRAAVAEAQAVERERVIQVQATALRMLEAGTPAWVAPATSDSPSDTRVSDPLPSPASGAVLPSQSRARRLWPFTRR
;
A
#
# COMPACT_ATOMS: atom_id res chain seq x y z
N MET A 1 27.19 1.62 -15.63
CA MET A 1 26.18 2.23 -16.52
C MET A 1 26.81 3.27 -17.42
N GLY A 2 26.18 3.52 -18.57
CA GLY A 2 26.62 4.55 -19.53
C GLY A 2 26.25 5.98 -19.13
N LEU A 3 26.78 6.98 -19.85
CA LEU A 3 26.53 8.40 -19.58
C LEU A 3 25.04 8.78 -19.67
N ALA A 4 24.35 8.32 -20.72
CA ALA A 4 22.93 8.61 -20.94
C ALA A 4 22.02 7.86 -19.94
N GLU A 5 22.43 6.65 -19.55
CA GLU A 5 21.74 5.83 -18.56
C GLU A 5 21.82 6.46 -17.16
N ALA A 6 23.01 6.93 -16.77
CA ALA A 6 23.21 7.68 -15.53
C ALA A 6 22.37 8.96 -15.47
N ALA A 7 22.27 9.70 -16.58
CA ALA A 7 21.48 10.92 -16.68
C ALA A 7 19.99 10.65 -16.41
N LYS A 8 19.46 9.58 -17.02
CA LYS A 8 18.09 9.12 -16.81
C LYS A 8 17.86 8.66 -15.37
N ALA A 9 18.77 7.86 -14.81
CA ALA A 9 18.65 7.33 -13.45
C ALA A 9 18.64 8.44 -12.38
N CYS A 10 19.40 9.51 -12.61
CA CYS A 10 19.47 10.65 -11.69
C CYS A 10 18.45 11.76 -11.98
N GLY A 11 17.70 11.67 -13.08
CA GLY A 11 16.78 12.74 -13.51
C GLY A 11 17.47 14.05 -13.92
N VAL A 12 18.73 14.00 -14.34
CA VAL A 12 19.53 15.18 -14.73
C VAL A 12 19.94 15.13 -16.20
N SER A 13 20.39 16.26 -16.74
CA SER A 13 20.91 16.30 -18.11
C SER A 13 22.29 15.62 -18.24
N VAL A 14 22.60 15.10 -19.44
CA VAL A 14 23.92 14.56 -19.78
C VAL A 14 25.03 15.62 -19.60
N SER A 15 24.71 16.89 -19.86
CA SER A 15 25.63 18.03 -19.66
C SER A 15 25.98 18.20 -18.18
N THR A 16 25.00 18.03 -17.28
CA THR A 16 25.21 18.07 -15.82
C THR A 16 26.20 17.01 -15.36
N ILE A 17 26.06 15.77 -15.87
CA ILE A 17 27.01 14.69 -15.56
C ILE A 17 28.41 15.01 -16.07
N ARG A 18 28.53 15.55 -17.30
CA ARG A 18 29.84 15.95 -17.85
C ARG A 18 30.51 17.07 -17.05
N ARG A 19 29.73 18.04 -16.54
CA ARG A 19 30.25 19.12 -15.69
C ARG A 19 30.80 18.62 -14.35
N ARG A 20 30.27 17.51 -13.83
CA ARG A 20 30.75 16.86 -12.60
C ARG A 20 31.75 15.72 -12.86
N LYS A 21 32.42 15.73 -14.02
CA LYS A 21 33.37 14.70 -14.44
C LYS A 21 34.41 14.41 -13.36
N ASP A 22 35.06 15.43 -12.81
CA ASP A 22 36.20 15.23 -11.90
C ASP A 22 35.76 14.61 -10.57
N ILE A 23 34.59 15.01 -10.07
CA ILE A 23 33.96 14.41 -8.88
C ILE A 23 33.62 12.94 -9.14
N LEU A 24 33.04 12.64 -10.31
CA LEU A 24 32.70 11.26 -10.67
C LEU A 24 33.94 10.38 -10.83
N LEU A 25 35.03 10.89 -11.41
CA LEU A 25 36.29 10.16 -11.52
C LEU A 25 36.88 9.89 -10.13
N SER A 26 36.86 10.88 -9.22
CA SER A 26 37.31 10.69 -7.84
C SER A 26 36.49 9.65 -7.08
N ALA A 27 35.21 9.50 -7.43
CA ALA A 27 34.30 8.51 -6.85
C ALA A 27 34.29 7.16 -7.60
N GLY A 28 35.25 6.93 -8.52
CA GLY A 28 35.45 5.63 -9.17
C GLY A 28 34.76 5.45 -10.53
N ALA A 29 34.24 6.51 -11.15
CA ALA A 29 33.86 6.46 -12.56
C ALA A 29 35.10 6.35 -13.46
N ARG A 30 34.96 5.67 -14.60
CA ARG A 30 36.04 5.50 -15.57
C ARG A 30 35.59 5.82 -16.99
N ILE A 31 36.49 6.39 -17.77
CA ILE A 31 36.30 6.65 -19.20
C ILE A 31 37.10 5.58 -19.94
N THR A 32 36.39 4.67 -20.60
CA THR A 32 36.96 3.56 -21.37
C THR A 32 36.89 3.90 -22.87
N SER A 33 37.58 3.15 -23.72
CA SER A 33 37.46 3.27 -25.19
C SER A 33 36.03 3.11 -25.71
N THR A 34 35.20 2.36 -25.00
CA THR A 34 33.78 2.13 -25.28
C THR A 34 32.85 3.23 -24.74
N GLY A 35 33.38 4.19 -23.99
CA GLY A 35 32.63 5.30 -23.40
C GLY A 35 32.70 5.35 -21.88
N TRP A 36 31.69 5.99 -21.29
CA TRP A 36 31.62 6.17 -19.84
C TRP A 36 31.16 4.91 -19.13
N GLN A 37 31.85 4.55 -18.07
CA GLN A 37 31.38 3.57 -17.09
C GLN A 37 31.30 4.22 -15.72
N ILE A 38 30.06 4.49 -15.30
CA ILE A 38 29.74 5.11 -14.03
C ILE A 38 29.15 4.03 -13.12
N PRO A 39 29.71 3.78 -11.93
CA PRO A 39 29.08 2.92 -10.93
C PRO A 39 28.03 3.69 -10.13
N ILE A 40 26.99 3.00 -9.62
CA ILE A 40 25.96 3.58 -8.74
C ILE A 40 26.58 4.35 -7.55
N PRO A 41 27.57 3.80 -6.80
CA PRO A 41 28.17 4.54 -5.68
C PRO A 41 28.80 5.88 -6.07
N ALA A 42 29.32 6.03 -7.30
CA ALA A 42 29.84 7.31 -7.77
C ALA A 42 28.73 8.36 -7.95
N LEU A 43 27.54 7.94 -8.37
CA LEU A 43 26.37 8.83 -8.50
C LEU A 43 25.83 9.26 -7.14
N VAL A 44 25.84 8.35 -6.16
CA VAL A 44 25.46 8.64 -4.77
C VAL A 44 26.44 9.61 -4.14
N SER A 45 27.74 9.32 -4.22
CA SER A 45 28.80 10.13 -3.61
C SER A 45 28.91 11.53 -4.25
N SER A 46 28.61 11.65 -5.54
CA SER A 46 28.55 12.94 -6.24
C SER A 46 27.26 13.73 -5.98
N GLY A 47 26.36 13.21 -5.14
CA GLY A 47 25.08 13.85 -4.79
C GLY A 47 24.16 14.03 -5.99
N LEU A 48 24.29 13.19 -7.02
CA LEU A 48 23.43 13.22 -8.20
C LEU A 48 22.18 12.36 -8.02
N MET A 49 22.25 11.33 -7.17
CA MET A 49 21.13 10.45 -6.87
C MET A 49 20.58 10.78 -5.47
N GLY A 50 19.45 11.50 -5.43
CA GLY A 50 18.74 11.84 -4.20
C GLY A 50 17.93 10.65 -3.67
N GLY A 51 17.97 10.39 -2.36
CA GLY A 51 17.24 9.29 -1.72
C GLY A 51 18.11 8.10 -1.30
N THR A 52 19.39 8.11 -1.67
CA THR A 52 20.41 7.22 -1.13
C THR A 52 21.29 8.04 -0.20
N THR A 53 21.15 7.87 1.11
CA THR A 53 22.12 8.41 2.07
C THR A 53 23.51 7.90 1.65
N PRO A 54 24.48 8.78 1.34
CA PRO A 54 25.81 8.33 0.98
C PRO A 54 26.38 7.51 2.14
N PRO A 55 26.98 6.33 1.87
CA PRO A 55 27.75 5.66 2.91
C PRO A 55 28.84 6.63 3.38
N PRO A 56 29.12 6.73 4.70
CA PRO A 56 30.20 7.58 5.18
C PRO A 56 31.49 7.21 4.45
N ASP A 57 32.24 8.22 4.00
CA ASP A 57 33.53 8.09 3.33
C ASP A 57 34.52 7.34 4.25
N VAL A 58 34.53 6.01 4.16
CA VAL A 58 35.61 5.21 4.71
C VAL A 58 36.74 5.21 3.70
N SER A 59 37.52 6.29 3.74
CA SER A 59 38.90 6.26 3.24
C SER A 59 39.59 5.09 3.93
N VAL A 60 39.83 4.01 3.20
CA VAL A 60 40.49 2.79 3.70
C VAL A 60 41.94 3.13 4.04
N THR A 61 42.14 3.70 5.22
CA THR A 61 43.34 3.46 6.01
C THR A 61 43.07 2.18 6.80
N PRO A 62 44.02 1.22 6.88
CA PRO A 62 43.85 0.03 7.71
C PRO A 62 44.02 0.43 9.17
N ALA A 63 43.02 1.10 9.70
CA ALA A 63 42.91 1.45 11.10
C ALA A 63 41.49 1.08 11.53
N THR A 64 41.36 -0.14 12.05
CA THR A 64 40.34 -0.64 12.97
C THR A 64 39.20 0.33 13.26
N VAL A 65 38.30 0.53 12.30
CA VAL A 65 37.01 1.17 12.54
C VAL A 65 36.06 0.06 12.91
N SER A 66 35.86 -0.12 14.21
CA SER A 66 34.66 -0.80 14.69
C SER A 66 33.47 -0.01 14.13
N PRO A 67 32.63 -0.60 13.27
CA PRO A 67 31.38 0.05 12.94
C PRO A 67 30.63 0.20 14.26
N VAL A 68 29.99 1.34 14.48
CA VAL A 68 28.80 1.39 15.35
C VAL A 68 27.74 0.59 14.59
N GLY A 69 27.92 -0.72 14.58
CA GLY A 69 27.04 -1.68 13.98
C GLY A 69 25.79 -1.67 14.83
N ILE A 70 24.63 -1.55 14.18
CA ILE A 70 23.48 -2.29 14.68
C ILE A 70 24.02 -3.70 14.93
N PRO A 71 23.97 -4.24 16.15
CA PRO A 71 24.49 -5.58 16.42
C PRO A 71 23.94 -6.51 15.35
N ASP A 72 24.78 -7.27 14.66
CA ASP A 72 24.32 -8.21 13.63
C ASP A 72 23.20 -9.11 14.19
N ASP A 73 23.25 -9.39 15.49
CA ASP A 73 22.20 -10.05 16.27
C ASP A 73 20.83 -9.37 16.20
N MET A 74 20.75 -8.02 16.22
CA MET A 74 19.48 -7.30 16.09
C MET A 74 18.89 -7.44 14.68
N VAL A 75 19.74 -7.42 13.65
CA VAL A 75 19.30 -7.62 12.26
C VAL A 75 18.83 -9.05 12.04
N ILE A 76 19.55 -10.03 12.60
CA ILE A 76 19.17 -11.45 12.55
C ILE A 76 17.84 -11.67 13.29
N GLN A 77 17.67 -11.11 14.49
CA GLN A 77 16.42 -11.18 15.24
C GLN A 77 15.25 -10.52 14.48
N GLU A 78 15.49 -9.36 13.87
CA GLU A 78 14.48 -8.69 13.06
C GLU A 78 14.08 -9.56 11.86
N LEU A 79 15.04 -10.12 11.13
CA LEU A 79 14.78 -11.04 10.01
C LEU A 79 14.00 -12.28 10.44
N GLU A 80 14.36 -12.88 11.57
CA GLU A 80 13.64 -14.04 12.13
C GLU A 80 12.21 -13.66 12.52
N SER A 81 12.01 -12.48 13.14
CA SER A 81 10.69 -11.96 13.47
C SER A 81 9.83 -11.68 12.23
N LEU A 82 10.43 -11.21 11.12
CA LEU A 82 9.71 -10.98 9.87
C LEU A 82 9.32 -12.31 9.24
N ARG A 83 10.22 -13.29 9.24
CA ARG A 83 9.95 -14.65 8.72
C ARG A 83 8.81 -15.32 9.49
N ALA A 84 8.83 -15.25 10.82
CA ALA A 84 7.76 -15.78 11.66
C ALA A 84 6.40 -15.12 11.33
N ARG A 85 6.38 -13.79 11.22
CA ARG A 85 5.17 -13.03 10.85
C ARG A 85 4.63 -13.40 9.46
N LEU A 86 5.52 -13.67 8.50
CA LEU A 86 5.11 -14.14 7.16
C LEU A 86 4.46 -15.52 7.23
N VAL A 87 5.08 -16.48 7.91
CA VAL A 87 4.53 -17.84 8.07
C VAL A 87 3.15 -17.79 8.74
N ASP A 88 2.99 -16.98 9.78
CA ASP A 88 1.70 -16.81 10.47
C ASP A 88 0.65 -16.14 9.56
N ALA A 89 1.05 -15.20 8.71
CA ALA A 89 0.17 -14.56 7.75
C ALA A 89 -0.28 -15.54 6.66
N GLU A 90 0.66 -16.30 6.08
CA GLU A 90 0.38 -17.33 5.08
C GLU A 90 -0.54 -18.41 5.63
N ARG A 91 -0.30 -18.87 6.86
CA ARG A 91 -1.17 -19.86 7.51
C ARG A 91 -2.60 -19.33 7.70
N ARG A 92 -2.75 -18.08 8.13
CA ARG A 92 -4.08 -17.46 8.28
C ARG A 92 -4.77 -17.29 6.93
N ALA A 93 -4.04 -16.93 5.88
CA ALA A 93 -4.57 -16.82 4.52
C ALA A 93 -5.06 -18.19 4.02
N ALA A 94 -4.25 -19.24 4.16
CA ALA A 94 -4.63 -20.59 3.74
C ALA A 94 -5.90 -21.10 4.44
N VAL A 95 -6.03 -20.83 5.75
CA VAL A 95 -7.26 -21.18 6.51
C VAL A 95 -8.46 -20.37 6.02
N ALA A 96 -8.30 -19.08 5.77
CA ALA A 96 -9.38 -18.22 5.27
C ALA A 96 -9.87 -18.68 3.87
N GLU A 97 -8.94 -19.02 2.98
CA GLU A 97 -9.24 -19.54 1.64
C GLU A 97 -9.99 -20.88 1.71
N ALA A 98 -9.52 -21.82 2.54
CA ALA A 98 -10.20 -23.10 2.73
C ALA A 98 -11.64 -22.92 3.25
N GLN A 99 -11.83 -22.01 4.21
CA GLN A 99 -13.18 -21.70 4.70
C GLN A 99 -14.06 -21.01 3.66
N ALA A 100 -13.50 -20.15 2.82
CA ALA A 100 -14.24 -19.48 1.75
C ALA A 100 -14.73 -20.50 0.71
N VAL A 101 -13.87 -21.44 0.31
CA VAL A 101 -14.23 -22.54 -0.60
C VAL A 101 -15.35 -23.40 -0.01
N GLU A 102 -15.26 -23.75 1.28
CA GLU A 102 -16.30 -24.56 1.92
C GLU A 102 -17.63 -23.80 2.00
N ARG A 103 -17.62 -22.52 2.39
CA ARG A 103 -18.83 -21.68 2.44
C ARG A 103 -19.48 -21.55 1.07
N GLU A 104 -18.68 -21.35 0.03
CA GLU A 104 -19.18 -21.28 -1.35
C GLU A 104 -19.87 -22.58 -1.76
N ARG A 105 -19.27 -23.73 -1.45
CA ARG A 105 -19.87 -25.04 -1.71
C ARG A 105 -21.22 -25.20 -0.99
N VAL A 106 -21.30 -24.80 0.29
CA VAL A 106 -22.55 -24.85 1.07
C VAL A 106 -23.62 -23.95 0.44
N ILE A 107 -23.26 -22.73 0.05
CA ILE A 107 -24.18 -21.79 -0.60
C ILE A 107 -24.71 -22.38 -1.91
N GLN A 108 -23.84 -22.99 -2.73
CA GLN A 108 -24.25 -23.60 -3.99
C GLN A 108 -25.23 -24.77 -3.78
N VAL A 109 -24.96 -25.63 -2.80
CA VAL A 109 -25.86 -26.75 -2.46
C VAL A 109 -27.22 -26.22 -1.99
N GLN A 110 -27.22 -25.22 -1.11
CA GLN A 110 -28.46 -24.59 -0.62
C GLN A 110 -29.24 -23.91 -1.74
N ALA A 111 -28.57 -23.13 -2.60
CA ALA A 111 -29.20 -22.48 -3.74
C ALA A 111 -29.80 -23.49 -4.72
N THR A 112 -29.14 -24.62 -4.93
CA THR A 112 -29.65 -25.71 -5.77
C THR A 112 -30.88 -26.36 -5.14
N ALA A 113 -30.85 -26.64 -3.83
CA ALA A 113 -31.97 -27.22 -3.10
C ALA A 113 -33.20 -26.30 -3.12
N LEU A 114 -33.01 -24.99 -2.88
CA LEU A 114 -34.08 -24.00 -2.98
C LEU A 114 -34.70 -23.95 -4.38
N ARG A 115 -33.86 -23.97 -5.43
CA ARG A 115 -34.34 -24.00 -6.82
C ARG A 115 -35.20 -25.23 -7.12
N MET A 116 -34.84 -26.40 -6.57
CA MET A 116 -35.63 -27.63 -6.74
C MET A 116 -36.98 -27.55 -6.03
N LEU A 117 -37.03 -26.95 -4.83
CA LEU A 117 -38.27 -26.75 -4.08
C LEU A 117 -39.19 -25.75 -4.80
N GLU A 118 -38.64 -24.64 -5.29
CA GLU A 118 -39.38 -23.65 -6.07
C GLU A 118 -39.94 -24.23 -7.38
N ALA A 119 -39.14 -25.03 -8.10
CA ALA A 119 -39.58 -25.68 -9.34
C ALA A 119 -40.66 -26.76 -9.12
N GLY A 120 -40.68 -27.39 -7.96
CA GLY A 120 -41.65 -28.42 -7.57
C GLY A 120 -42.94 -27.87 -6.94
N THR A 121 -43.03 -26.56 -6.69
CA THR A 121 -44.24 -25.94 -6.14
C THR A 121 -45.13 -25.52 -7.32
N PRO A 122 -46.20 -26.26 -7.69
CA PRO A 122 -47.17 -25.71 -8.62
C PRO A 122 -47.72 -24.44 -7.97
N ALA A 123 -47.70 -23.32 -8.70
CA ALA A 123 -48.44 -22.14 -8.31
C ALA A 123 -49.90 -22.58 -8.11
N TRP A 124 -50.31 -22.76 -6.85
CA TRP A 124 -51.72 -22.84 -6.54
C TRP A 124 -52.28 -21.47 -6.89
N VAL A 125 -52.76 -21.35 -8.12
CA VAL A 125 -53.55 -20.22 -8.58
C VAL A 125 -54.81 -20.29 -7.74
N ALA A 126 -54.81 -19.59 -6.62
CA ALA A 126 -56.03 -19.30 -5.89
C ALA A 126 -56.98 -18.64 -6.92
N PRO A 127 -58.20 -19.15 -7.12
CA PRO A 127 -59.15 -18.47 -7.98
C PRO A 127 -59.39 -17.09 -7.36
N ALA A 128 -58.96 -16.05 -8.08
CA ALA A 128 -59.28 -14.68 -7.74
C ALA A 128 -60.80 -14.53 -7.82
N THR A 129 -61.48 -14.67 -6.68
CA THR A 129 -62.82 -14.12 -6.52
C THR A 129 -62.66 -12.61 -6.55
N SER A 130 -62.89 -12.07 -7.74
CA SER A 130 -63.22 -10.67 -7.95
C SER A 130 -64.47 -10.38 -7.13
N ASP A 131 -64.34 -9.63 -6.04
CA ASP A 131 -65.46 -8.83 -5.55
C ASP A 131 -64.98 -7.50 -4.94
N SER A 132 -65.23 -6.46 -5.75
CA SER A 132 -65.62 -5.09 -5.42
C SER A 132 -64.67 -4.11 -4.71
N PRO A 133 -64.55 -2.87 -5.25
CA PRO A 133 -63.79 -1.77 -4.65
C PRO A 133 -64.66 -0.98 -3.67
N SER A 134 -64.06 -0.48 -2.59
CA SER A 134 -64.59 0.70 -1.89
C SER A 134 -63.45 1.64 -1.58
N ASP A 135 -63.36 2.59 -2.49
CA ASP A 135 -62.72 3.89 -2.35
C ASP A 135 -63.30 4.62 -1.14
N THR A 136 -62.44 5.02 -0.21
CA THR A 136 -62.69 6.24 0.57
C THR A 136 -61.34 6.91 0.81
N ARG A 137 -60.89 7.67 -0.19
CA ARG A 137 -59.99 8.79 0.02
C ARG A 137 -60.63 9.78 1.00
N VAL A 138 -59.99 10.02 2.13
CA VAL A 138 -60.08 11.32 2.81
C VAL A 138 -58.72 11.98 2.67
N SER A 139 -58.72 13.08 1.93
CA SER A 139 -57.57 13.92 1.64
C SER A 139 -56.99 14.56 2.90
N ASP A 140 -55.65 14.60 2.92
CA ASP A 140 -54.79 15.43 3.76
C ASP A 140 -55.12 16.93 3.62
N PRO A 141 -54.73 17.80 4.58
CA PRO A 141 -53.44 18.47 4.36
C PRO A 141 -52.58 18.73 5.62
N LEU A 142 -51.28 18.48 5.46
CA LEU A 142 -50.17 19.00 6.26
C LEU A 142 -50.15 20.54 6.32
N PRO A 143 -49.49 21.12 7.35
CA PRO A 143 -48.13 21.62 7.10
C PRO A 143 -47.11 21.26 8.21
N SER A 144 -45.91 20.89 7.76
CA SER A 144 -44.65 20.92 8.53
C SER A 144 -44.12 22.36 8.53
N PRO A 145 -43.37 22.85 9.56
CA PRO A 145 -41.92 22.62 9.52
C PRO A 145 -41.19 22.60 10.89
N ALA A 146 -39.96 22.07 10.83
CA ALA A 146 -38.74 22.53 11.50
C ALA A 146 -38.24 21.82 12.78
N SER A 147 -36.91 21.57 12.72
CA SER A 147 -35.93 21.38 13.80
C SER A 147 -35.95 20.04 14.55
N GLY A 148 -34.85 19.29 14.65
CA GLY A 148 -33.48 19.57 14.28
C GLY A 148 -32.68 18.28 14.20
N ALA A 149 -31.79 18.24 13.22
CA ALA A 149 -30.71 17.27 13.13
C ALA A 149 -29.83 17.37 14.38
N VAL A 150 -29.52 16.23 15.01
CA VAL A 150 -28.39 16.14 15.95
C VAL A 150 -27.53 14.95 15.54
N LEU A 151 -26.53 15.26 14.71
CA LEU A 151 -25.31 14.46 14.59
C LEU A 151 -24.51 14.66 15.89
N PRO A 152 -24.00 13.60 16.55
CA PRO A 152 -22.94 13.77 17.54
C PRO A 152 -21.63 14.17 16.85
N SER A 153 -21.38 15.48 16.93
CA SER A 153 -20.09 16.19 16.97
C SER A 153 -18.82 15.35 16.89
N GLN A 154 -18.08 15.54 15.80
CA GLN A 154 -16.65 15.26 15.73
C GLN A 154 -15.90 16.18 16.70
N SER A 155 -15.37 15.60 17.78
CA SER A 155 -14.43 16.28 18.67
C SER A 155 -13.04 16.28 18.03
N ARG A 156 -12.76 17.37 17.33
CA ARG A 156 -11.47 17.76 16.78
C ARG A 156 -10.49 18.01 17.93
N ALA A 157 -9.74 17.00 18.37
CA ALA A 157 -8.63 17.16 19.29
C ALA A 157 -7.48 17.92 18.59
N ARG A 158 -7.55 19.26 18.64
CA ARG A 158 -6.40 20.13 18.39
C ARG A 158 -5.37 19.88 19.50
N ARG A 159 -4.38 19.02 19.23
CA ARG A 159 -3.14 19.02 20.00
C ARG A 159 -2.36 20.28 19.64
N LEU A 160 -2.52 21.30 20.48
CA LEU A 160 -1.63 22.45 20.56
C LEU A 160 -0.24 21.95 20.93
N TRP A 161 0.71 22.01 20.00
CA TRP A 161 2.12 21.83 20.29
C TRP A 161 2.65 23.15 20.89
N PRO A 162 3.32 23.15 22.05
CA PRO A 162 4.06 24.31 22.49
C PRO A 162 5.37 24.40 21.70
N PHE A 163 5.49 25.50 20.96
CA PHE A 163 6.72 26.00 20.37
C PHE A 163 7.59 26.55 21.50
N THR A 164 8.75 25.96 21.78
CA THR A 164 9.78 26.62 22.59
C THR A 164 11.11 26.58 21.85
N ARG A 165 11.51 27.74 21.35
CA ARG A 165 12.89 28.07 20.97
C ARG A 165 13.67 28.46 22.21
N ARG A 166 14.90 27.96 22.35
CA ARG A 166 16.05 28.71 22.84
C ARG A 166 17.32 28.09 22.29
#